data_AF-A0A7S2C6T2-F1
#
_entry.id   AF-A0A7S2C6T2-F1
#
_cell.length_a   1.000
_cell.length_b   1.000
_cell.length_c   1.000
_cell.angle_alpha   90.00
_cell.angle_beta   90.00
_cell.angle_gamma   90.00
#
_symmetry.space_group_name_H-M   'P 1'
#
loop_
_entity.id
_entity.type
_entity.pdbx_description
1 polymer ?
#
loop_
_entity_poly.entity_id
_entity_poly.type
_entity_poly.pdbx_seq_one_letter_code
_entity_poly.pdbx_strand_id
1 'polypeptide(L)'
;FNQTTEDSAYAFWFAGFLAVQMSGYFKRGSDSQVGRPWDPEKWRGLMARNRKMEQTPAMQYQGAGKPFRKSQSELWWRGLMGFLVNTFYREVIMFTTPILCMQSGHGVEFVQNCFALSYITTIDDMSEPKTFSIVDTAPPSCSNCSPSSPSSSSCSSCSSPPAPPA
;
A
#
# COMPACT_ATOMS: atom_id res chain seq x y z
N PHE A 1 -35.03 -17.63 -39.14
CA PHE A 1 -34.48 -18.37 -37.99
C PHE A 1 -32.98 -18.11 -37.98
N ASN A 2 -32.46 -17.08 -37.31
CA ASN A 2 -32.36 -17.03 -35.86
C ASN A 2 -32.12 -15.58 -35.39
N GLN A 3 -33.16 -14.80 -35.14
CA GLN A 3 -33.02 -13.45 -34.60
C GLN A 3 -33.10 -13.45 -33.05
N THR A 4 -33.77 -14.44 -32.47
CA THR A 4 -33.94 -14.59 -31.01
C THR A 4 -32.66 -15.01 -30.28
N THR A 5 -31.67 -15.58 -30.98
CA THR A 5 -30.38 -15.97 -30.37
C THR A 5 -29.46 -14.78 -30.14
N GLU A 6 -29.55 -13.72 -30.97
CA GLU A 6 -28.70 -12.53 -30.83
C GLU A 6 -29.12 -11.67 -29.64
N ASP A 7 -30.43 -11.44 -29.46
CA ASP A 7 -30.97 -10.67 -28.32
C ASP A 7 -30.58 -11.31 -26.98
N SER A 8 -30.58 -12.64 -26.93
CA SER A 8 -30.17 -13.39 -25.74
C SER A 8 -28.68 -13.22 -25.46
N ALA A 9 -27.83 -13.20 -26.49
CA ALA A 9 -26.38 -13.04 -26.34
C ALA A 9 -26.00 -11.67 -25.76
N TYR A 10 -26.69 -10.60 -26.18
CA TYR A 10 -26.45 -9.26 -25.62
C TYR A 10 -26.87 -9.13 -24.15
N ALA A 11 -27.97 -9.79 -23.75
CA ALA A 11 -28.40 -9.81 -22.35
C ALA A 11 -27.38 -10.53 -21.45
N PHE A 12 -26.84 -11.67 -21.90
CA PHE A 12 -25.76 -12.36 -21.19
C PHE A 12 -24.47 -11.55 -21.14
N TRP A 13 -24.11 -10.87 -22.23
CA TRP A 13 -22.96 -9.99 -22.26
C TRP A 13 -23.10 -8.82 -21.27
N PHE A 14 -24.26 -8.16 -21.26
CA PHE A 14 -24.53 -7.05 -20.35
C PHE A 14 -24.57 -7.51 -18.88
N ALA A 15 -25.15 -8.68 -18.60
CA ALA A 15 -25.13 -9.28 -17.27
C ALA A 15 -23.70 -9.63 -16.83
N GLY A 16 -22.85 -10.12 -17.74
CA GLY A 16 -21.42 -10.35 -17.50
C GLY A 16 -20.66 -9.06 -17.23
N PHE A 17 -20.91 -8.01 -18.02
CA PHE A 17 -20.39 -6.66 -17.79
C PHE A 17 -20.79 -6.14 -16.41
N LEU A 18 -22.08 -6.22 -16.06
CA LEU A 18 -22.57 -5.83 -14.74
C LEU A 18 -21.92 -6.66 -13.64
N ALA A 19 -21.85 -7.98 -13.76
CA ALA A 19 -21.23 -8.83 -12.75
C ALA A 19 -19.76 -8.47 -12.52
N VAL A 20 -18.98 -8.28 -13.59
CA VAL A 20 -17.57 -7.87 -13.50
C VAL A 20 -17.45 -6.49 -12.88
N GLN A 21 -18.23 -5.50 -13.35
CA GLN A 21 -18.17 -4.14 -12.81
C GLN A 21 -18.62 -4.08 -11.36
N MET A 22 -19.68 -4.80 -10.98
CA MET A 22 -20.14 -4.88 -9.60
C MET A 22 -19.10 -5.60 -8.73
N SER A 23 -18.46 -6.66 -9.20
CA SER A 23 -17.38 -7.33 -8.46
C SER A 23 -16.15 -6.44 -8.25
N GLY A 24 -15.78 -5.63 -9.25
CA GLY A 24 -14.65 -4.72 -9.20
C GLY A 24 -14.90 -3.41 -8.44
N TYR A 25 -16.11 -2.84 -8.55
CA TYR A 25 -16.47 -1.55 -7.96
C TYR A 25 -17.17 -1.65 -6.60
N PHE A 26 -18.08 -2.60 -6.38
CA PHE A 26 -18.86 -2.65 -5.13
C PHE A 26 -18.07 -3.20 -3.94
N LYS A 27 -16.90 -3.79 -4.16
CA LYS A 27 -15.95 -4.15 -3.09
C LYS A 27 -14.82 -3.14 -2.90
N ARG A 28 -15.07 -1.83 -3.10
CA ARG A 28 -14.14 -0.77 -2.65
C ARG A 28 -14.14 -0.66 -1.13
N GLY A 29 -13.43 -1.58 -0.48
CA GLY A 29 -13.24 -1.62 0.97
C GLY A 29 -11.97 -2.38 1.34
N SER A 30 -11.77 -2.67 2.63
CA SER A 30 -10.67 -3.52 3.12
C SER A 30 -10.66 -4.91 2.48
N ASP A 31 -11.80 -5.34 1.94
CA ASP A 31 -12.07 -6.69 1.43
C ASP A 31 -12.07 -6.74 -0.11
N SER A 32 -11.49 -5.72 -0.76
CA SER A 32 -11.24 -5.71 -2.20
C SER A 32 -10.32 -6.87 -2.57
N GLN A 33 -10.79 -7.81 -3.39
CA GLN A 33 -9.96 -8.90 -3.96
C GLN A 33 -8.77 -8.39 -4.79
N VAL A 34 -8.81 -7.12 -5.19
CA VAL A 34 -7.79 -6.47 -6.02
C VAL A 34 -6.86 -5.60 -5.16
N GLY A 35 -6.76 -5.89 -3.86
CA GLY A 35 -5.97 -5.13 -2.90
C GLY A 35 -6.52 -3.73 -2.58
N ARG A 36 -5.86 -3.06 -1.63
CA ARG A 36 -6.17 -1.68 -1.26
C ARG A 36 -5.65 -0.72 -2.33
N PRO A 37 -6.45 0.29 -2.75
CA PRO A 37 -5.96 1.31 -3.65
C PRO A 37 -4.77 2.04 -3.01
N TRP A 38 -3.90 2.58 -3.87
CA TRP A 38 -2.77 3.39 -3.42
C TRP A 38 -3.28 4.60 -2.62
N ASP A 39 -2.81 4.73 -1.37
CA ASP A 39 -3.15 5.85 -0.49
C ASP A 39 -2.09 6.96 -0.64
N PRO A 40 -2.39 8.04 -1.39
CA PRO A 40 -1.42 9.10 -1.62
C PRO A 40 -1.13 9.90 -0.35
N GLU A 41 -2.06 9.95 0.62
CA GLU A 41 -1.87 10.69 1.87
C GLU A 41 -0.86 9.98 2.76
N LYS A 42 -1.03 8.66 2.92
CA LYS A 42 -0.07 7.82 3.66
C LYS A 42 1.31 7.89 3.01
N TRP A 43 1.39 7.83 1.69
CA TRP A 43 2.67 7.94 0.97
C TRP A 43 3.32 9.32 1.11
N ARG A 44 2.53 10.40 1.01
CA ARG A 44 3.02 11.77 1.23
C ARG A 44 3.56 11.94 2.65
N GLY A 45 2.87 11.37 3.65
CA GLY A 45 3.35 11.32 5.03
C GLY A 45 4.67 10.57 5.18
N LEU A 46 4.83 9.43 4.50
CA LEU A 46 6.06 8.65 4.47
C LEU A 46 7.23 9.45 3.87
N MET A 47 7.02 10.10 2.72
CA MET A 47 8.03 10.93 2.04
C MET A 47 8.45 12.12 2.92
N ALA A 48 7.49 12.80 3.56
CA ALA A 48 7.76 13.92 4.45
C ALA A 48 8.58 13.50 5.68
N ARG A 49 8.31 12.30 6.24
CA ARG A 49 9.07 11.74 7.37
C ARG A 49 10.46 11.28 6.95
N ASN A 50 10.61 10.65 5.79
CA ASN A 50 11.92 10.21 5.27
C ASN A 50 12.89 11.39 5.11
N ARG A 51 12.39 12.56 4.68
CA ARG A 51 13.19 13.79 4.59
C ARG A 51 13.66 14.32 5.96
N LYS A 52 12.86 14.13 7.02
CA LYS A 52 13.24 14.51 8.39
C LYS A 52 14.29 13.56 8.98
N MET A 53 14.20 12.26 8.68
CA MET A 53 15.18 11.26 9.12
C MET A 53 16.57 11.48 8.50
N GLU A 54 16.65 12.11 7.33
CA GLU A 54 17.93 12.47 6.70
C GLU A 54 18.77 13.41 7.59
N GLN A 55 18.14 14.16 8.48
CA GLN A 55 18.78 15.13 9.36
C GLN A 55 19.14 14.57 10.74
N THR A 56 18.65 13.38 11.10
CA THR A 56 18.99 12.77 12.39
C THR A 56 20.11 11.75 12.15
N PRO A 57 21.34 11.96 12.66
CA PRO A 57 22.40 10.97 12.53
C PRO A 57 21.90 9.68 13.16
N ALA A 58 22.00 8.58 12.42
CA ALA A 58 21.41 7.30 12.79
C ALA A 58 21.91 6.87 14.18
N MET A 59 21.08 7.07 15.21
CA MET A 59 21.34 6.51 16.53
C MET A 59 21.23 4.99 16.38
N GLN A 60 22.39 4.37 16.42
CA GLN A 60 22.61 2.95 16.28
C GLN A 60 22.00 2.23 17.49
N TYR A 61 20.75 1.77 17.36
CA TYR A 61 20.14 0.90 18.35
C TYR A 61 20.93 -0.43 18.40
N GLN A 62 21.58 -0.70 19.53
CA GLN A 62 22.24 -1.98 19.80
C GLN A 62 21.17 -3.09 19.80
N GLY A 63 21.09 -3.86 18.70
CA GLY A 63 20.29 -5.10 18.63
C GLY A 63 19.31 -5.21 17.46
N ALA A 64 18.96 -4.11 16.80
CA ALA A 64 18.15 -4.12 15.58
C ALA A 64 19.06 -3.81 14.37
N GLY A 65 18.84 -4.48 13.24
CA GLY A 65 19.69 -4.40 12.04
C GLY A 65 20.04 -2.98 11.59
N LYS A 66 21.11 -2.87 10.77
CA LYS A 66 21.67 -1.60 10.29
C LYS A 66 20.59 -0.59 9.89
N PRO A 67 20.64 0.67 10.37
CA PRO A 67 19.64 1.68 10.04
C PRO A 67 19.53 1.83 8.51
N PHE A 68 18.35 1.53 7.98
CA PHE A 68 18.11 1.45 6.55
C PHE A 68 17.76 2.84 6.00
N ARG A 69 18.73 3.51 5.38
CA ARG A 69 18.52 4.76 4.65
C ARG A 69 18.28 4.46 3.17
N LYS A 70 17.16 4.93 2.62
CA LYS A 70 16.92 4.92 1.17
C LYS A 70 17.01 6.32 0.60
N SER A 71 17.53 6.45 -0.61
CA SER A 71 17.56 7.72 -1.32
C SER A 71 16.14 8.18 -1.64
N GLN A 72 15.91 9.49 -1.64
CA GLN A 72 14.60 10.06 -1.97
C GLN A 72 14.15 9.66 -3.39
N SER A 73 15.10 9.53 -4.32
CA SER A 73 14.83 9.07 -5.69
C SER A 73 14.35 7.63 -5.73
N GLU A 74 14.95 6.73 -4.95
CA GLU A 74 14.50 5.34 -4.85
C GLU A 74 13.10 5.26 -4.24
N LEU A 75 12.83 6.08 -3.22
CA LEU A 75 11.50 6.16 -2.63
C LEU A 75 10.49 6.65 -3.67
N TRP A 76 10.77 7.75 -4.38
CA TRP A 76 9.89 8.29 -5.41
C TRP A 76 9.58 7.27 -6.51
N TRP A 77 10.59 6.54 -7.01
CA TRP A 77 10.37 5.49 -8.01
C TRP A 77 9.52 4.35 -7.48
N ARG A 78 9.73 3.94 -6.23
CA ARG A 78 8.90 2.92 -5.57
C ARG A 78 7.45 3.39 -5.41
N GLY A 79 7.25 4.67 -5.10
CA GLY A 79 5.93 5.29 -5.03
C GLY A 79 5.23 5.34 -6.40
N LEU A 80 5.97 5.72 -7.44
CA LEU A 80 5.46 5.77 -8.81
C LEU A 80 5.06 4.38 -9.31
N MET A 81 5.90 3.36 -9.10
CA MET A 81 5.56 1.98 -9.45
C MET A 81 4.36 1.47 -8.68
N GLY A 82 4.28 1.74 -7.38
CA GLY A 82 3.09 1.42 -6.57
C GLY A 82 1.83 2.09 -7.09
N PHE A 83 1.92 3.35 -7.52
CA PHE A 83 0.79 4.05 -8.14
C PHE A 83 0.40 3.45 -9.49
N LEU A 84 1.36 3.22 -10.39
CA LEU A 84 1.11 2.67 -11.72
C LEU A 84 0.49 1.27 -11.64
N VAL A 85 1.07 0.37 -10.85
CA VAL A 85 0.57 -1.01 -10.71
C VAL A 85 -0.80 -1.03 -10.04
N ASN A 86 -0.93 -0.40 -8.87
CA ASN A 86 -2.15 -0.54 -8.07
C ASN A 86 -3.33 0.31 -8.56
N THR A 87 -3.06 1.37 -9.35
CA THR A 87 -4.11 2.30 -9.82
C THR A 87 -4.28 2.20 -11.32
N PHE A 88 -3.22 2.44 -12.10
CA PHE A 88 -3.33 2.52 -13.56
C PHE A 88 -3.57 1.16 -14.21
N TYR A 89 -2.75 0.14 -13.93
CA TYR A 89 -2.95 -1.19 -14.51
C TYR A 89 -4.27 -1.81 -14.05
N ARG A 90 -4.69 -1.57 -12.81
CA ARG A 90 -6.00 -1.97 -12.31
C ARG A 90 -7.15 -1.38 -13.14
N GLU A 91 -7.09 -0.09 -13.48
CA GLU A 91 -8.08 0.54 -14.34
C GLU A 91 -8.02 0.02 -15.79
N VAL A 92 -6.83 -0.19 -16.33
CA VAL A 92 -6.64 -0.78 -17.67
C VAL A 92 -7.25 -2.18 -17.73
N ILE A 93 -7.01 -3.03 -16.73
CA ILE A 93 -7.60 -4.38 -16.67
C ILE A 93 -9.13 -4.27 -16.60
N MET A 94 -9.68 -3.43 -15.73
CA MET A 94 -11.15 -3.23 -15.65
C MET A 94 -11.75 -2.73 -16.97
N PHE A 95 -11.05 -1.88 -17.72
CA PHE A 95 -11.51 -1.36 -19.00
C PHE A 95 -11.34 -2.36 -20.16
N THR A 96 -10.27 -3.15 -20.15
CA THR A 96 -9.96 -4.13 -21.20
C THR A 96 -10.74 -5.43 -21.05
N THR A 97 -11.13 -5.81 -19.83
CA THR A 97 -11.94 -7.01 -19.56
C THR A 97 -13.20 -7.08 -20.42
N PRO A 98 -14.09 -6.07 -20.44
CA PRO A 98 -15.32 -6.15 -21.24
C PRO A 98 -15.05 -6.15 -22.74
N ILE A 99 -13.97 -5.50 -23.19
CA ILE A 99 -13.55 -5.49 -24.60
C ILE A 99 -13.10 -6.89 -25.03
N LEU A 100 -12.26 -7.56 -24.22
CA LEU A 100 -11.85 -8.94 -24.43
C LEU A 100 -13.04 -9.90 -24.43
N CYS A 101 -14.01 -9.65 -23.55
CA CYS A 101 -15.23 -10.43 -23.46
C CYS A 101 -16.17 -10.28 -24.66
N MET A 102 -16.12 -9.17 -25.40
CA MET A 102 -16.92 -9.03 -26.63
C MET A 102 -16.42 -9.94 -27.77
N GLN A 103 -15.18 -10.40 -27.71
CA GLN A 103 -14.57 -11.18 -28.79
C GLN A 103 -14.82 -12.70 -28.68
N SER A 104 -15.34 -13.19 -27.56
CA SER A 104 -15.62 -14.62 -27.40
C SER A 104 -16.84 -15.02 -28.22
N GLY A 105 -16.66 -15.95 -29.17
CA GLY A 105 -17.75 -16.49 -29.97
C GLY A 105 -18.66 -17.46 -29.21
N HIS A 106 -18.18 -18.01 -28.09
CA HIS A 106 -18.92 -18.95 -27.24
C HIS A 106 -18.92 -18.54 -25.76
N GLY A 107 -20.06 -18.72 -25.09
CA GLY A 107 -20.24 -18.33 -23.68
C GLY A 107 -19.32 -19.06 -22.68
N VAL A 108 -18.81 -20.25 -23.01
CA VAL A 108 -17.87 -20.98 -22.16
C VAL A 108 -16.49 -20.32 -22.15
N GLU A 109 -16.03 -19.87 -23.32
CA GLU A 109 -14.76 -19.14 -23.48
C GLU A 109 -14.80 -17.80 -22.73
N PHE A 110 -15.96 -17.13 -22.75
CA PHE A 110 -16.21 -15.92 -21.96
C PHE A 110 -15.94 -16.17 -20.46
N VAL A 111 -16.59 -17.19 -19.88
CA VAL A 111 -16.45 -17.48 -18.45
C VAL A 111 -15.02 -17.85 -18.11
N GLN A 112 -14.36 -18.66 -18.95
CA GLN A 112 -12.96 -19.04 -18.74
C GLN A 112 -12.02 -17.84 -18.77
N ASN A 113 -12.21 -16.92 -19.72
CA ASN A 113 -11.41 -15.68 -19.81
C ASN A 113 -11.64 -14.76 -18.61
N CYS A 114 -12.89 -14.62 -18.14
CA CYS A 114 -13.18 -13.88 -16.91
C CYS A 114 -12.51 -14.50 -15.68
N PHE A 115 -12.54 -15.83 -15.53
CA PHE A 115 -11.88 -16.50 -14.41
C PHE A 115 -10.36 -16.36 -14.46
N ALA A 116 -9.74 -16.52 -15.63
CA ALA A 116 -8.31 -16.34 -15.81
C ALA A 116 -7.87 -14.92 -15.44
N LEU A 117 -8.68 -13.93 -15.81
CA LEU A 117 -8.39 -12.52 -15.53
C LEU A 117 -8.68 -12.14 -14.07
N SER A 118 -9.63 -12.79 -13.41
CA SER A 118 -9.77 -12.69 -11.95
C SER A 118 -8.57 -13.33 -11.24
N TYR A 119 -8.05 -14.45 -11.74
CA TYR A 119 -6.93 -15.14 -11.11
C TYR A 119 -5.60 -14.39 -11.26
N ILE A 120 -5.35 -13.77 -12.42
CA ILE A 120 -4.11 -13.01 -12.65
C ILE A 120 -4.01 -11.80 -11.72
N THR A 121 -5.14 -11.15 -11.43
CA THR A 121 -5.17 -10.03 -10.46
C THR A 121 -4.94 -10.49 -9.03
N THR A 122 -5.37 -11.70 -8.67
CA THR A 122 -5.08 -12.28 -7.35
C THR A 122 -3.62 -12.73 -7.18
N ILE A 123 -2.93 -13.12 -8.26
CA ILE A 123 -1.49 -13.46 -8.19
C ILE A 123 -0.64 -12.20 -7.98
N ASP A 124 -1.05 -11.07 -8.56
CA ASP A 124 -0.37 -9.78 -8.36
C ASP A 124 -0.50 -9.28 -6.91
N ASP A 125 -1.57 -9.70 -6.21
CA ASP A 125 -1.78 -9.42 -4.79
C ASP A 125 -0.89 -10.28 -3.88
N MET A 126 0.43 -10.10 -3.98
CA MET A 126 1.40 -10.66 -3.02
C MET A 126 1.48 -9.80 -1.74
N SER A 127 0.32 -9.39 -1.20
CA SER A 127 0.27 -8.50 -0.04
C SER A 127 0.33 -9.26 1.28
N GLU A 128 1.46 -9.90 1.59
CA GLU A 128 1.80 -10.07 3.00
C GLU A 128 2.15 -8.68 3.57
N PRO A 129 1.33 -8.12 4.49
CA PRO A 129 1.56 -6.77 4.98
C PRO A 129 2.81 -6.75 5.87
N LYS A 130 3.94 -6.33 5.30
CA LYS A 130 5.14 -6.04 6.08
C LYS A 130 4.89 -4.79 6.92
N THR A 131 4.75 -4.98 8.22
CA THR A 131 4.57 -3.89 9.18
C THR A 131 5.93 -3.32 9.54
N PHE A 132 6.15 -2.05 9.21
CA PHE A 132 7.34 -1.31 9.63
C PHE A 132 6.95 -0.36 10.76
N SER A 133 7.50 -0.59 11.96
CA SER A 133 7.36 0.35 13.09
C SER A 133 8.40 1.46 12.95
N ILE A 134 7.94 2.70 12.84
CA ILE A 134 8.82 3.87 12.94
C ILE A 134 9.05 4.12 14.42
N VAL A 135 10.28 3.96 14.89
CA VAL A 135 10.66 4.33 16.25
C VAL A 135 11.15 5.78 16.20
N ASP A 136 10.25 6.70 16.52
CA ASP A 136 10.65 8.07 16.81
C ASP A 136 11.48 8.04 18.08
N THR A 137 12.80 8.13 17.94
CA THR A 137 13.68 8.22 19.09
C THR A 137 13.53 9.65 19.60
N ALA A 138 12.51 9.89 20.42
CA ALA A 138 12.47 11.10 21.21
C ALA A 138 13.79 11.16 22.01
N PRO A 139 14.46 12.32 22.08
CA PRO A 139 15.59 12.46 22.98
C PRO A 139 15.12 12.02 24.38
N PRO A 140 15.94 11.29 25.16
CA PRO A 140 15.53 10.82 26.46
C PRO A 140 15.05 12.04 27.26
N SER A 141 13.73 12.15 27.44
CA SER A 141 13.16 13.15 28.32
C SER A 141 13.73 12.80 29.69
N CYS A 142 14.55 13.69 30.26
CA CYS A 142 15.03 13.53 31.64
C CYS A 142 13.79 13.54 32.56
N SER A 143 13.19 12.37 32.78
CA SER A 143 11.96 12.17 33.56
C SER A 143 12.19 12.32 35.06
N ASN A 144 13.41 12.65 35.49
CA ASN A 144 13.77 12.85 36.89
C ASN A 144 13.66 14.30 37.39
N CYS A 145 13.17 15.25 36.58
CA CYS A 145 12.85 16.58 37.08
C CYS A 145 11.43 16.60 37.69
N SER A 146 11.27 16.07 38.91
CA SER A 146 10.03 16.22 39.67
C SER A 146 9.84 17.69 40.10
N PRO A 147 8.67 18.31 39.86
CA PRO A 147 8.39 19.69 40.24
C PRO A 147 7.94 19.74 41.70
N SER A 148 8.87 19.56 42.64
CA SER A 148 8.58 19.74 44.06
C SER A 148 9.67 20.56 44.73
N SER A 149 9.86 21.82 44.30
CA SER A 149 10.31 22.96 45.12
C SER A 149 10.51 24.21 44.26
N PRO A 150 9.95 25.38 44.64
CA PRO A 150 10.24 26.65 44.00
C PRO A 150 11.54 27.23 44.59
N SER A 151 12.69 26.67 44.21
CA SER A 151 13.97 27.33 44.44
C SER A 151 14.88 27.09 43.23
N SER A 152 15.09 28.16 42.49
CA SER A 152 15.92 28.29 41.31
C SER A 152 17.38 27.91 41.57
N SER A 153 17.84 26.77 41.04
CA SER A 153 19.22 26.59 40.56
C SER A 153 19.43 25.21 39.89
N SER A 154 19.69 25.26 38.57
CA SER A 154 20.53 24.31 37.81
C SER A 154 20.27 22.80 37.91
N CYS A 155 19.45 22.25 37.01
CA CYS A 155 19.56 20.85 36.59
C CYS A 155 20.73 20.69 35.58
N SER A 156 21.94 20.47 36.08
CA SER A 156 23.18 20.31 35.29
C SER A 156 23.64 18.85 35.15
N SER A 157 22.78 17.86 35.41
CA SER A 157 23.17 16.45 35.56
C SER A 157 22.39 15.47 34.66
N CYS A 158 22.33 15.72 33.36
CA CYS A 158 22.05 14.68 32.34
C CYS A 158 23.29 14.40 31.45
N SER A 159 24.49 14.53 32.02
CA SER A 159 25.76 14.28 31.34
C SER A 159 26.38 12.98 31.84
N SER A 160 26.09 11.85 31.18
CA SER A 160 27.06 10.79 30.81
C SER A 160 26.34 9.53 30.32
N PRO A 161 26.67 9.00 29.13
CA PRO A 161 26.25 7.66 28.73
C PRO A 161 26.95 6.59 29.59
N PRO A 162 26.28 5.46 29.90
CA PRO A 162 26.89 4.36 30.63
C PRO A 162 28.04 3.74 29.81
N ALA A 163 29.16 3.45 30.48
CA ALA A 163 30.30 2.77 29.88
C ALA A 163 29.90 1.34 29.44
N PRO A 164 30.41 0.85 28.29
CA PRO A 164 30.10 -0.49 27.81
C PRO A 164 30.68 -1.57 28.76
N PRO A 165 29.95 -2.67 29.00
CA PRO A 165 30.49 -3.83 29.69
C PRO A 165 31.59 -4.50 28.85
N ALA A 166 32.67 -4.89 29.52
CA ALA A 166 33.84 -5.57 28.93
C ALA A 166 33.54 -7.03 28.57
#